data_AF-A0A2J7RHH1-F1
#
_entry.id   AF-A0A2J7RHH1-F1
#
_cell.length_a   1.000
_cell.length_b   1.000
_cell.length_c   1.000
_cell.angle_alpha   90.00
_cell.angle_beta   90.00
_cell.angle_gamma   90.00
#
_symmetry.space_group_name_H-M   'P 1'
#
loop_
_entity.id
_entity.type
_entity.pdbx_description
1 polymer ?
#
loop_
_entity_poly.entity_id
_entity_poly.type
_entity_poly.pdbx_seq_one_letter_code
_entity_poly.pdbx_strand_id
1 'polypeptide(L)'
;MTMVIKVVSVGSSIGGMLNKSQRLLLGLFVLLLVDVIWVSSSELTKYIYHNEDFEKPFFSTYVKTSMFTLYLLGLCFWPSWRDQCNKPTTYMYIDPNVEDENFYTEGNTSLSDPTFVPIKFPDPSDRSSGTESDDSSVKSVRFSKLAEVRHMSETDATEALLARLSYQASVRAGEVARRAASKFPIQKVAKISLMFCILWFIANYTYQTALADTEAGIITVLSSTSSLFTLILAALFPSNLGDRFTLSKLVAVCISISGLVLVSLSDLTVEVKVPAGAILALVSAFFYAAYLVFLRKKVDHEDKMDIPMFFGFVGLFNLLLLWPLFFLFHYSKWELFEWPTRHQWTFLLLNGLVGTVLSEVLWLWGCFLTSSLIATVAISLTIPMSMFADVMFKRVNYPSMFYIGSIPMFLAFFAVTLLAHYENWDPVMEGIRRCYIFVFRRNRPVRISDCEDEQTESLIGINSGDHEA
;
A
#
# COMPACT_ATOMS: atom_id res chain seq x y z
N MET A 1 17.41 5.87 -3.29
CA MET A 1 16.07 6.38 -2.92
C MET A 1 15.20 6.75 -4.13
N THR A 2 15.68 7.53 -5.11
CA THR A 2 14.93 7.82 -6.35
C THR A 2 14.49 6.56 -7.10
N MET A 3 15.33 5.52 -7.10
CA MET A 3 14.98 4.20 -7.65
C MET A 3 13.83 3.54 -6.88
N VAL A 4 13.75 3.68 -5.55
CA VAL A 4 12.67 3.13 -4.73
C VAL A 4 11.35 3.83 -5.03
N ILE A 5 11.36 5.16 -5.07
CA ILE A 5 10.17 5.95 -5.44
C ILE A 5 9.72 5.56 -6.86
N LYS A 6 10.66 5.28 -7.79
CA LYS A 6 10.34 4.79 -9.14
C LYS A 6 9.75 3.40 -9.15
N VAL A 7 10.35 2.46 -8.43
CA VAL A 7 9.87 1.08 -8.34
C VAL A 7 8.49 1.04 -7.70
N VAL A 8 8.24 1.81 -6.64
CA VAL A 8 6.93 1.87 -5.98
C VAL A 8 5.92 2.60 -6.85
N SER A 9 6.26 3.75 -7.44
CA SER A 9 5.33 4.51 -8.30
C SER A 9 4.96 3.75 -9.59
N VAL A 10 5.95 3.12 -10.24
CA VAL A 10 5.71 2.26 -11.41
C VAL A 10 5.01 0.97 -10.97
N GLY A 11 5.39 0.41 -9.83
CA GLY A 11 4.79 -0.78 -9.23
C GLY A 11 3.31 -0.60 -8.93
N SER A 12 2.90 0.52 -8.33
CA SER A 12 1.48 0.84 -8.12
C SER A 12 0.73 1.02 -9.43
N SER A 13 1.33 1.69 -10.42
CA SER A 13 0.71 1.80 -11.76
C SER A 13 0.52 0.45 -12.45
N ILE A 14 1.45 -0.49 -12.25
CA ILE A 14 1.34 -1.86 -12.77
C ILE A 14 0.31 -2.64 -11.96
N GLY A 15 0.29 -2.49 -10.64
CA GLY A 15 -0.67 -3.11 -9.72
C GLY A 15 -2.12 -2.83 -10.09
N GLY A 16 -2.42 -1.61 -10.55
CA GLY A 16 -3.73 -1.22 -11.07
C GLY A 16 -4.14 -1.90 -12.39
N MET A 17 -3.19 -2.48 -13.13
CA MET A 17 -3.43 -3.19 -14.40
C MET A 17 -3.47 -4.73 -14.26
N LEU A 18 -3.13 -5.26 -13.08
CA LEU A 18 -3.04 -6.71 -12.84
C LEU A 18 -4.41 -7.32 -12.50
N ASN A 19 -4.59 -8.59 -12.87
CA ASN A 19 -5.73 -9.38 -12.41
C ASN A 19 -5.67 -9.56 -10.88
N LYS A 20 -6.84 -9.73 -10.25
CA LYS A 20 -6.97 -9.89 -8.79
C LYS A 20 -5.99 -10.92 -8.19
N SER A 21 -5.84 -12.08 -8.83
CA SER A 21 -4.91 -13.14 -8.39
C SER A 21 -3.45 -12.73 -8.51
N GLN A 22 -3.08 -12.05 -9.60
CA GLN A 22 -1.71 -11.57 -9.83
C GLN A 22 -1.35 -10.47 -8.84
N ARG A 23 -2.29 -9.57 -8.57
CA ARG A 23 -2.15 -8.51 -7.56
C ARG A 23 -1.94 -9.10 -6.16
N LEU A 24 -2.76 -10.09 -5.78
CA LEU A 24 -2.62 -10.78 -4.50
C LEU A 24 -1.27 -11.50 -4.40
N LEU A 25 -0.85 -12.22 -5.45
CA LEU A 25 0.45 -12.89 -5.49
C LEU A 25 1.62 -11.92 -5.38
N LEU A 26 1.56 -10.79 -6.09
CA LEU A 26 2.56 -9.73 -6.00
C LEU A 26 2.66 -9.19 -4.57
N GLY A 27 1.52 -8.88 -3.95
CA GLY A 27 1.52 -8.36 -2.59
C GLY A 27 2.04 -9.37 -1.55
N LEU A 28 1.74 -10.67 -1.70
CA LEU A 28 2.32 -11.72 -0.86
C LEU A 28 3.84 -11.81 -1.02
N PHE A 29 4.33 -11.76 -2.26
CA PHE A 29 5.75 -11.78 -2.55
C PHE A 29 6.46 -10.58 -1.90
N VAL A 30 5.86 -9.39 -2.00
CA VAL A 30 6.38 -8.17 -1.36
C VAL A 30 6.40 -8.31 0.16
N LEU A 31 5.34 -8.83 0.79
CA LEU A 31 5.29 -9.04 2.25
C LEU A 31 6.35 -10.04 2.73
N LEU A 32 6.51 -11.18 2.06
CA LEU A 32 7.55 -12.15 2.42
C LEU A 32 8.97 -11.59 2.23
N LEU A 33 9.18 -10.77 1.19
CA LEU A 33 10.45 -10.08 0.98
C LEU A 33 10.73 -9.07 2.11
N VAL A 34 9.70 -8.36 2.58
CA VAL A 34 9.81 -7.48 3.75
C VAL A 34 10.18 -8.27 5.00
N ASP A 35 9.57 -9.42 5.26
CA ASP A 35 9.88 -10.25 6.42
C ASP A 35 11.36 -10.67 6.41
N VAL A 36 11.90 -11.07 5.26
CA VAL A 36 13.33 -11.39 5.11
C VAL A 36 14.22 -10.17 5.38
N ILE A 37 13.83 -8.99 4.91
CA ILE A 37 14.56 -7.74 5.18
C ILE A 37 14.53 -7.42 6.68
N TRP A 38 13.39 -7.56 7.34
CA TRP A 38 13.26 -7.31 8.78
C TRP A 38 14.06 -8.31 9.61
N VAL A 39 14.07 -9.60 9.26
CA VAL A 39 14.92 -10.60 9.91
C VAL A 39 16.40 -10.26 9.72
N SER A 40 16.80 -9.87 8.51
CA SER A 40 18.19 -9.46 8.26
C SER A 40 18.57 -8.18 9.01
N SER A 41 17.65 -7.23 9.11
CA SER A 41 17.78 -5.96 9.84
C SER A 41 17.87 -6.15 11.35
N SER A 42 17.12 -7.10 11.92
CA SER A 42 17.17 -7.40 13.34
C SER A 42 18.51 -8.04 13.73
N GLU A 43 19.05 -8.94 12.90
CA GLU A 43 20.39 -9.49 13.07
C GLU A 43 21.49 -8.43 12.94
N LEU A 44 21.38 -7.53 11.97
CA LEU A 44 22.30 -6.40 11.85
C LEU A 44 22.23 -5.47 13.08
N THR A 45 21.04 -5.28 13.64
CA THR A 45 20.86 -4.48 14.86
C THR A 45 21.51 -5.15 16.07
N LYS A 46 21.37 -6.47 16.23
CA LYS A 46 22.07 -7.24 17.28
C LYS A 46 23.59 -7.12 17.13
N TYR A 47 24.11 -7.16 15.91
CA TYR A 47 25.54 -6.97 15.64
C TYR A 47 26.02 -5.57 16.08
N ILE A 48 25.26 -4.50 15.79
CA ILE A 48 25.60 -3.13 16.21
C ILE A 48 25.62 -3.00 17.74
N TYR A 49 24.68 -3.65 18.43
CA TYR A 49 24.60 -3.56 19.89
C TYR A 49 25.67 -4.39 20.60
N HIS A 50 26.00 -5.59 20.10
CA HIS A 50 26.94 -6.49 20.77
C HIS A 50 28.41 -6.33 20.37
N ASN A 51 28.71 -5.97 19.12
CA ASN A 51 30.09 -5.93 18.63
C ASN A 51 30.68 -4.51 18.56
N GLU A 52 29.83 -3.48 18.56
CA GLU A 52 30.23 -2.08 18.48
C GLU A 52 29.87 -1.29 19.76
N ASP A 53 29.35 -1.96 20.81
CA ASP A 53 28.99 -1.38 22.13
C ASP A 53 28.11 -0.11 22.06
N PHE A 54 27.17 -0.04 21.10
CA PHE A 54 26.32 1.13 20.91
C PHE A 54 24.89 0.92 21.47
N GLU A 55 24.76 0.78 22.79
CA GLU A 55 23.50 0.52 23.50
C GLU A 55 22.60 1.77 23.65
N LYS A 56 22.20 2.37 22.52
CA LYS A 56 21.41 3.61 22.48
C LYS A 56 20.13 3.40 21.65
N PRO A 57 19.11 2.71 22.22
CA PRO A 57 17.92 2.28 21.47
C PRO A 57 17.02 3.45 21.06
N PHE A 58 16.88 4.49 21.88
CA PHE A 58 16.09 5.66 21.51
C PHE A 58 16.76 6.44 20.39
N PHE A 59 18.06 6.71 20.52
CA PHE A 59 18.81 7.42 19.46
C PHE A 59 18.78 6.64 18.13
N SER A 60 19.02 5.33 18.17
CA SER A 60 18.96 4.47 16.98
C SER A 60 17.59 4.54 16.30
N THR A 61 16.50 4.43 17.08
CA THR A 61 15.13 4.51 16.58
C THR A 61 14.81 5.89 16.00
N TYR A 62 15.22 6.96 16.67
CA TYR A 62 15.03 8.33 16.19
C TYR A 62 15.75 8.58 14.86
N VAL A 63 17.01 8.18 14.74
CA VAL A 63 17.77 8.34 13.49
C VAL A 63 17.09 7.55 12.37
N LYS A 64 16.80 6.26 12.59
CA LYS A 64 16.14 5.37 11.62
C LYS A 64 14.80 5.92 11.13
N THR A 65 13.97 6.44 12.03
CA THR A 65 12.64 6.99 11.70
C THR A 65 12.71 8.39 11.10
N SER A 66 13.69 9.20 11.48
CA SER A 66 13.95 10.50 10.85
C SER A 66 14.41 10.35 9.41
N MET A 67 15.07 9.24 9.06
CA MET A 67 15.47 8.94 7.67
C MET A 67 14.27 8.81 6.72
N PHE A 68 13.04 8.60 7.20
CA PHE A 68 11.86 8.69 6.33
C PHE A 68 11.71 10.07 5.67
N THR A 69 12.16 11.14 6.34
CA THR A 69 12.15 12.52 5.80
C THR A 69 12.90 12.62 4.48
N LEU A 70 13.89 11.74 4.26
CA LEU A 70 14.62 11.69 3.00
C LEU A 70 13.65 11.53 1.83
N TYR A 71 12.55 10.78 1.93
CA TYR A 71 11.58 10.66 0.83
C TYR A 71 11.02 12.00 0.35
N LEU A 72 10.95 13.03 1.20
CA LEU A 72 10.53 14.38 0.79
C LEU A 72 11.56 15.07 -0.11
N LEU A 73 12.83 14.64 -0.13
CA LEU A 73 13.79 15.08 -1.16
C LEU A 73 13.31 14.68 -2.57
N GLY A 74 12.42 13.69 -2.68
CA GLY A 74 11.68 13.40 -3.91
C GLY A 74 10.91 14.60 -4.45
N LEU A 75 10.43 15.54 -3.60
CA LEU A 75 9.80 16.79 -4.05
C LEU A 75 10.77 17.69 -4.84
N CYS A 76 12.07 17.63 -4.51
CA CYS A 76 13.10 18.41 -5.19
C CYS A 76 13.51 17.78 -6.53
N PHE A 77 13.59 16.45 -6.59
CA PHE A 77 14.10 15.72 -7.75
C PHE A 77 13.03 15.18 -8.70
N TRP A 78 11.77 15.10 -8.27
CA TRP A 78 10.69 14.50 -9.05
C TRP A 78 9.73 15.55 -9.63
N PRO A 79 9.70 15.74 -10.95
CA PRO A 79 8.83 16.74 -11.59
C PRO A 79 7.36 16.53 -11.26
N SER A 80 6.87 15.28 -11.30
CA SER A 80 5.48 14.91 -11.04
C SER A 80 4.95 15.33 -9.66
N TRP A 81 5.78 15.32 -8.62
CA TRP A 81 5.35 15.78 -7.30
C TRP A 81 5.41 17.32 -7.19
N ARG A 82 6.38 17.94 -7.86
CA ARG A 82 6.49 19.39 -7.96
C ARG A 82 5.33 20.00 -8.76
N ASP A 83 4.88 19.30 -9.79
CA ASP A 83 3.69 19.64 -10.57
C ASP A 83 2.42 19.59 -9.69
N GLN A 84 2.31 18.63 -8.76
CA GLN A 84 1.19 18.58 -7.77
C GLN A 84 1.21 19.77 -6.80
N CYS A 85 2.37 20.36 -6.51
CA CYS A 85 2.48 21.60 -5.71
C CYS A 85 2.12 22.86 -6.52
N ASN A 86 2.49 22.89 -7.79
CA ASN A 86 2.49 24.12 -8.59
C ASN A 86 1.26 24.27 -9.50
N LYS A 87 0.56 23.18 -9.84
CA LYS A 87 -0.59 23.21 -10.74
C LYS A 87 -1.87 22.92 -9.95
N PRO A 88 -2.89 23.80 -9.97
CA PRO A 88 -4.21 23.42 -9.48
C PRO A 88 -4.71 22.23 -10.30
N THR A 89 -5.46 21.32 -9.66
CA THR A 89 -6.11 20.20 -10.34
C THR A 89 -7.08 20.72 -11.40
N THR A 90 -6.62 20.88 -12.63
CA THR A 90 -7.41 21.36 -13.78
C THR A 90 -8.45 20.32 -14.23
N TYR A 91 -8.23 19.04 -13.92
CA TYR A 91 -9.12 17.96 -14.32
C TYR A 91 -10.09 17.61 -13.18
N MET A 92 -11.33 18.12 -13.26
CA MET A 92 -12.46 17.58 -12.51
C MET A 92 -13.10 16.44 -13.30
N TYR A 93 -13.42 15.33 -12.63
CA TYR A 93 -14.23 14.27 -13.22
C TYR A 93 -15.64 14.80 -13.42
N ILE A 94 -16.04 15.00 -14.67
CA ILE A 94 -17.42 15.27 -15.04
C ILE A 94 -18.10 13.91 -15.20
N ASP A 95 -19.13 13.65 -14.40
CA ASP A 95 -19.97 12.47 -14.58
C ASP A 95 -20.73 12.64 -15.91
N PRO A 96 -20.59 11.73 -16.88
CA PRO A 96 -21.27 11.85 -18.17
C PRO A 96 -22.80 11.81 -18.05
N ASN A 97 -23.36 11.46 -16.89
CA ASN A 97 -24.80 11.48 -16.63
C ASN A 97 -25.33 12.81 -16.10
N VAL A 98 -24.48 13.82 -15.92
CA VAL A 98 -24.87 15.17 -15.49
C VAL A 98 -24.69 16.12 -16.67
N GLU A 99 -25.75 16.30 -17.44
CA GLU A 99 -25.86 17.32 -18.49
C GLU A 99 -25.99 18.72 -17.84
N ASP A 100 -24.87 19.26 -17.34
CA ASP A 100 -24.83 20.66 -16.92
C ASP A 100 -24.56 21.54 -18.16
N GLU A 101 -25.65 22.05 -18.74
CA GLU A 101 -25.70 22.96 -19.91
C GLU A 101 -24.90 24.28 -19.73
N ASN A 102 -24.41 24.59 -18.51
CA ASN A 102 -23.72 25.84 -18.18
C ASN A 102 -22.17 25.74 -18.17
N PHE A 103 -21.57 24.64 -18.62
CA PHE A 103 -20.11 24.45 -18.50
C PHE A 103 -19.28 25.24 -19.54
N TYR A 104 -19.89 25.78 -20.59
CA TYR A 104 -19.18 26.59 -21.60
C TYR A 104 -19.03 28.04 -21.17
N THR A 105 -18.25 28.30 -20.11
CA THR A 105 -17.83 29.68 -19.80
C THR A 105 -16.68 30.08 -20.72
N GLU A 106 -16.80 31.26 -21.33
CA GLU A 106 -15.86 31.87 -22.28
C GLU A 106 -14.39 31.69 -21.87
N GLY A 107 -13.69 30.76 -22.54
CA GLY A 107 -12.26 30.64 -22.45
C GLY A 107 -11.59 31.80 -23.19
N ASN A 108 -10.89 32.67 -22.48
CA ASN A 108 -9.97 33.62 -23.08
C ASN A 108 -8.86 32.83 -23.81
N THR A 109 -9.02 32.57 -25.11
CA THR A 109 -8.00 31.93 -25.94
C THR A 109 -6.84 32.89 -26.17
N SER A 110 -5.88 32.95 -25.23
CA SER A 110 -4.69 33.80 -25.39
C SER A 110 -3.61 33.05 -26.17
N LEU A 111 -3.71 33.10 -27.49
CA LEU A 111 -2.59 32.76 -28.37
C LEU A 111 -1.48 33.80 -28.19
N SER A 112 -0.22 33.38 -28.29
CA SER A 112 0.92 34.30 -28.34
C SER A 112 0.86 35.22 -29.55
N ASP A 113 1.65 36.29 -29.53
CA ASP A 113 1.88 37.13 -30.70
C ASP A 113 2.36 36.28 -31.90
N PRO A 114 1.94 36.66 -33.12
CA PRO A 114 2.21 35.88 -34.33
C PRO A 114 3.70 35.91 -34.69
N THR A 115 4.28 34.72 -34.88
CA THR A 115 5.67 34.56 -35.37
C THR A 115 5.65 33.97 -36.77
N PHE A 116 6.28 34.63 -37.75
CA PHE A 116 6.26 34.18 -39.15
C PHE A 116 7.50 33.35 -39.48
N VAL A 117 7.31 32.09 -39.89
CA VAL A 117 8.38 31.14 -40.22
C VAL A 117 8.32 30.77 -41.71
N PRO A 118 9.45 30.79 -42.45
CA PRO A 118 9.44 30.43 -43.87
C PRO A 118 9.12 28.95 -44.09
N ILE A 119 8.16 28.68 -44.99
CA ILE A 119 7.77 27.33 -45.39
C ILE A 119 8.76 26.82 -46.43
N LYS A 120 9.52 25.77 -46.10
CA LYS A 120 10.33 25.04 -47.07
C LYS A 120 9.41 24.15 -47.90
N PHE A 121 9.04 24.63 -49.08
CA PHE A 121 8.49 23.75 -50.11
C PHE A 121 9.64 22.93 -50.68
N PRO A 122 9.46 21.61 -50.91
CA PRO A 122 10.41 20.87 -51.73
C PRO A 122 10.51 21.56 -53.10
N ASP A 123 11.72 21.94 -53.50
CA ASP A 123 11.95 22.60 -54.79
C ASP A 123 11.41 21.69 -55.92
N PRO A 124 10.60 22.21 -56.85
CA PRO A 124 10.12 21.43 -58.00
C PRO A 124 11.24 21.19 -59.05
N SER A 125 12.50 21.41 -58.71
CA SER A 125 13.64 21.45 -59.64
C SER A 125 14.14 20.08 -60.10
N ASP A 126 13.24 19.12 -60.33
CA ASP A 126 13.56 17.83 -60.96
C ASP A 126 12.51 17.41 -62.02
N ARG A 127 11.82 18.37 -62.64
CA ARG A 127 11.13 18.12 -63.92
C ARG A 127 11.55 19.13 -64.97
N SER A 128 12.79 18.98 -65.44
CA SER A 128 13.18 19.47 -66.76
C SER A 128 12.51 18.61 -67.83
N SER A 129 11.37 19.05 -68.35
CA SER A 129 10.93 18.64 -69.68
C SER A 129 10.19 19.82 -70.29
N GLY A 130 10.91 20.57 -71.12
CA GLY A 130 10.36 21.65 -71.91
C GLY A 130 9.38 21.10 -72.94
N THR A 131 8.17 21.65 -72.91
CA THR A 131 7.35 21.85 -74.11
C THR A 131 6.55 23.12 -73.87
N GLU A 132 6.98 24.16 -74.55
CA GLU A 132 6.32 25.44 -74.70
C GLU A 132 5.01 25.21 -75.46
N SER A 133 3.90 25.21 -74.73
CA SER A 133 2.56 25.24 -75.29
C SER A 133 1.76 26.27 -74.49
N ASP A 134 1.70 27.48 -75.05
CA ASP A 134 0.70 28.48 -74.76
C ASP A 134 -0.68 27.86 -75.05
N ASP A 135 -1.49 27.68 -74.01
CA ASP A 135 -2.93 27.97 -73.95
C ASP A 135 -3.58 27.15 -72.82
N SER A 136 -3.49 27.68 -71.60
CA SER A 136 -4.53 27.56 -70.57
C SER A 136 -4.14 28.50 -69.44
N SER A 137 -5.03 29.43 -69.13
CA SER A 137 -4.93 30.25 -67.92
C SER A 137 -5.19 29.38 -66.68
N VAL A 138 -4.23 28.50 -66.37
CA VAL A 138 -4.22 27.74 -65.13
C VAL A 138 -4.09 28.78 -64.02
N LYS A 139 -5.19 29.06 -63.33
CA LYS A 139 -5.20 29.92 -62.15
C LYS A 139 -4.24 29.33 -61.11
N SER A 140 -2.99 29.77 -61.12
CA SER A 140 -2.00 29.34 -60.14
C SER A 140 -2.25 30.11 -58.85
N VAL A 141 -2.66 29.43 -57.79
CA VAL A 141 -2.80 30.02 -56.46
C VAL A 141 -1.40 30.18 -55.87
N ARG A 142 -0.94 31.43 -55.71
CA ARG A 142 0.33 31.72 -55.04
C ARG A 142 0.11 31.75 -53.54
N PHE A 143 0.58 30.71 -52.85
CA PHE A 143 0.56 30.70 -51.38
C PHE A 143 1.64 31.61 -50.80
N SER A 144 1.37 32.19 -49.63
CA SER A 144 2.39 32.88 -48.84
C SER A 144 3.53 31.92 -48.51
N LYS A 145 4.78 32.37 -48.67
CA LYS A 145 5.97 31.59 -48.31
C LYS A 145 6.26 31.61 -46.81
N LEU A 146 5.43 32.31 -46.03
CA LEU A 146 5.54 32.43 -44.58
C LEU A 146 4.33 31.75 -43.93
N ALA A 147 4.59 30.85 -42.98
CA ALA A 147 3.60 30.31 -42.07
C ALA A 147 3.53 31.19 -40.83
N GLU A 148 2.32 31.58 -40.44
CA GLU A 148 2.08 32.19 -39.14
C GLU A 148 2.02 31.09 -38.08
N VAL A 149 2.91 31.16 -37.09
CA VAL A 149 2.97 30.25 -35.96
C VAL A 149 2.61 31.03 -34.71
N ARG A 150 1.54 30.62 -34.04
CA ARG A 150 1.16 31.13 -32.71
C ARG A 150 1.35 30.02 -31.69
N HIS A 151 1.98 30.35 -30.57
CA HIS A 151 2.17 29.43 -29.46
C HIS A 151 0.94 29.49 -28.57
N MET A 152 0.41 28.31 -28.20
CA MET A 152 -0.60 28.19 -27.16
C MET A 152 0.09 28.14 -25.79
N SER A 153 -0.63 28.53 -24.75
CA SER A 153 -0.19 28.30 -23.38
C SER A 153 0.04 26.80 -23.13
N GLU A 154 0.92 26.43 -22.20
CA GLU A 154 1.19 25.01 -21.92
C GLU A 154 -0.07 24.24 -21.50
N THR A 155 -1.00 24.91 -20.81
CA THR A 155 -2.29 24.32 -20.41
C THR A 155 -3.16 24.04 -21.61
N ASP A 156 -3.39 25.03 -22.47
CA ASP A 156 -4.29 24.88 -23.63
C ASP A 156 -3.68 23.93 -24.67
N ALA A 157 -2.36 23.91 -24.78
CA ALA A 157 -1.63 22.97 -25.64
C ALA A 157 -1.83 21.51 -25.20
N THR A 158 -1.86 21.23 -23.89
CA THR A 158 -2.12 19.87 -23.39
C THR A 158 -3.56 19.44 -23.66
N GLU A 159 -4.54 20.32 -23.47
CA GLU A 159 -5.95 20.02 -23.77
C GLU A 159 -6.18 19.81 -25.27
N ALA A 160 -5.59 20.66 -26.11
CA ALA A 160 -5.65 20.53 -27.57
C ALA A 160 -4.95 19.25 -28.07
N LEU A 161 -3.87 18.81 -27.42
CA LEU A 161 -3.21 17.54 -27.70
C LEU A 161 -4.14 16.36 -27.34
N LEU A 162 -4.73 16.39 -26.15
CA LEU A 162 -5.65 15.35 -25.67
C LEU A 162 -6.86 15.20 -26.60
N ALA A 163 -7.42 16.32 -27.09
CA ALA A 163 -8.53 16.34 -28.04
C ALA A 163 -8.18 15.72 -29.41
N ARG A 164 -6.91 15.71 -29.80
CA ARG A 164 -6.42 15.15 -31.07
C ARG A 164 -5.94 13.70 -30.96
N LEU A 165 -6.03 13.09 -29.78
CA LEU A 165 -5.61 11.70 -29.59
C LEU A 165 -6.54 10.73 -30.32
N SER A 166 -5.95 9.66 -30.88
CA SER A 166 -6.73 8.51 -31.38
C SER A 166 -7.60 7.92 -30.27
N TYR A 167 -8.72 7.27 -30.61
CA TYR A 167 -9.64 6.70 -29.62
C TYR A 167 -8.96 5.81 -28.56
N GLN A 168 -8.07 4.91 -28.98
CA GLN A 168 -7.33 4.04 -28.04
C GLN A 168 -6.37 4.85 -27.13
N ALA A 169 -5.79 5.92 -27.65
CA ALA A 169 -4.93 6.80 -26.87
C ALA A 169 -5.74 7.72 -25.94
N SER A 170 -6.92 8.18 -26.35
CA SER A 170 -7.80 9.01 -25.53
C SER A 170 -8.40 8.23 -24.37
N VAL A 171 -8.77 6.96 -24.56
CA VAL A 171 -9.21 6.08 -23.46
C VAL A 171 -8.10 5.89 -22.42
N ARG A 172 -6.86 5.58 -22.84
CA ARG A 172 -5.72 5.45 -21.92
C ARG A 172 -5.38 6.78 -21.23
N ALA A 173 -5.39 7.89 -21.96
CA ALA A 173 -5.14 9.20 -21.41
C ALA A 173 -6.23 9.60 -20.40
N GLY A 174 -7.49 9.28 -20.69
CA GLY A 174 -8.63 9.48 -19.80
C GLY A 174 -8.52 8.65 -18.51
N GLU A 175 -8.07 7.40 -18.60
CA GLU A 175 -7.78 6.59 -17.40
C GLU A 175 -6.66 7.20 -16.54
N VAL A 176 -5.57 7.65 -17.16
CA VAL A 176 -4.44 8.28 -16.45
C VAL A 176 -4.89 9.60 -15.80
N ALA A 177 -5.67 10.42 -16.51
CA ALA A 177 -6.26 11.64 -15.99
C ALA A 177 -7.22 11.36 -14.82
N ARG A 178 -8.07 10.33 -14.92
CA ARG A 178 -8.97 9.91 -13.84
C ARG A 178 -8.19 9.42 -12.60
N ARG A 179 -7.12 8.64 -12.80
CA ARG A 179 -6.23 8.22 -11.72
C ARG A 179 -5.57 9.44 -11.07
N ALA A 180 -5.07 10.39 -11.85
CA ALA A 180 -4.47 11.63 -11.36
C ALA A 180 -5.47 12.52 -10.60
N ALA A 181 -6.73 12.63 -11.06
CA ALA A 181 -7.78 13.38 -10.38
C ALA A 181 -8.23 12.71 -9.07
N SER A 182 -8.13 11.37 -8.98
CA SER A 182 -8.44 10.63 -7.76
C SER A 182 -7.33 10.69 -6.69
N LYS A 183 -6.14 11.20 -7.03
CA LYS A 183 -5.03 11.37 -6.10
C LYS A 183 -5.34 12.43 -5.06
N PHE A 184 -4.95 12.18 -3.81
CA PHE A 184 -5.11 13.14 -2.75
C PHE A 184 -4.13 14.31 -2.90
N PRO A 185 -4.59 15.55 -2.64
CA PRO A 185 -3.70 16.69 -2.59
C PRO A 185 -2.71 16.53 -1.44
N ILE A 186 -1.53 17.12 -1.59
CA ILE A 186 -0.42 17.02 -0.64
C ILE A 186 -0.85 17.41 0.79
N GLN A 187 -1.70 18.43 0.93
CA GLN A 187 -2.25 18.86 2.24
C GLN A 187 -3.05 17.75 2.92
N LYS A 188 -3.83 16.99 2.15
CA LYS A 188 -4.62 15.87 2.67
C LYS A 188 -3.70 14.71 3.07
N VAL A 189 -2.66 14.43 2.29
CA VAL A 189 -1.64 13.43 2.63
C VAL A 189 -0.92 13.81 3.93
N ALA A 190 -0.50 15.07 4.08
CA ALA A 190 0.12 15.59 5.29
C ALA A 190 -0.81 15.51 6.52
N LYS A 191 -2.10 15.79 6.36
CA LYS A 191 -3.08 15.65 7.46
C LYS A 191 -3.26 14.19 7.89
N ILE A 192 -3.30 13.26 6.93
CA ILE A 192 -3.43 11.82 7.21
C ILE A 192 -2.15 11.29 7.89
N SER A 193 -0.97 11.69 7.42
CA SER A 193 0.30 11.29 8.05
C SER A 193 0.45 11.84 9.46
N LEU A 194 -0.01 13.06 9.75
CA LEU A 194 -0.02 13.60 11.11
C LEU A 194 -0.91 12.76 12.05
N MET A 195 -2.12 12.39 11.61
CA MET A 195 -3.02 11.53 12.37
C MET A 195 -2.42 10.14 12.60
N PHE A 196 -1.76 9.58 11.58
CA PHE A 196 -1.03 8.33 11.67
C PHE A 196 0.11 8.40 12.70
N CYS A 197 0.93 9.46 12.67
CA CYS A 197 2.04 9.66 13.61
C CYS A 197 1.61 9.59 15.06
N ILE A 198 0.48 10.19 15.43
CA ILE A 198 -0.01 10.18 16.81
C ILE A 198 -0.34 8.76 17.26
N LEU A 199 -1.11 8.01 16.45
CA LEU A 199 -1.48 6.63 16.78
C LEU A 199 -0.26 5.70 16.79
N TRP A 200 0.63 5.87 15.81
CA TRP A 200 1.87 5.12 15.70
C TRP A 200 2.77 5.39 16.90
N PHE A 201 2.90 6.64 17.35
CA PHE A 201 3.70 6.99 18.52
C PHE A 201 3.14 6.35 19.81
N ILE A 202 1.81 6.41 20.01
CA ILE A 202 1.17 5.77 21.18
C ILE A 202 1.41 4.25 21.15
N ALA A 203 1.25 3.61 20.00
CA ALA A 203 1.47 2.16 19.84
C ALA A 203 2.93 1.79 20.18
N ASN A 204 3.90 2.52 19.64
CA ASN A 204 5.32 2.23 19.88
C ASN A 204 5.74 2.56 21.31
N TYR A 205 5.28 3.68 21.87
CA TYR A 205 5.60 4.06 23.26
C TYR A 205 5.10 3.00 24.25
N THR A 206 3.82 2.61 24.13
CA THR A 206 3.24 1.58 25.01
C THR A 206 3.89 0.21 24.83
N TYR A 207 4.34 -0.13 23.61
CA TYR A 207 5.12 -1.35 23.35
C TYR A 207 6.47 -1.33 24.08
N GLN A 208 7.21 -0.23 23.99
CA GLN A 208 8.53 -0.13 24.60
C GLN A 208 8.45 -0.05 26.12
N THR A 209 7.44 0.62 26.68
CA THR A 209 7.19 0.58 28.13
C THR A 209 6.82 -0.83 28.59
N ALA A 210 6.02 -1.57 27.80
CA ALA A 210 5.74 -2.96 28.11
C ALA A 210 7.02 -3.82 28.15
N LEU A 211 7.97 -3.59 27.24
CA LEU A 211 9.26 -4.28 27.17
C LEU A 211 10.19 -3.98 28.34
N ALA A 212 10.09 -2.78 28.92
CA ALA A 212 10.83 -2.46 30.14
C ALA A 212 10.28 -3.21 31.37
N ASP A 213 8.98 -3.50 31.40
CA ASP A 213 8.28 -4.07 32.55
C ASP A 213 8.08 -5.60 32.46
N THR A 214 8.34 -6.22 31.31
CA THR A 214 7.93 -7.62 31.02
C THR A 214 8.87 -8.30 30.04
N GLU A 215 8.91 -9.64 30.10
CA GLU A 215 9.69 -10.45 29.18
C GLU A 215 9.21 -10.34 27.72
N ALA A 216 10.17 -10.32 26.79
CA ALA A 216 9.93 -10.13 25.36
C ALA A 216 9.00 -11.20 24.75
N GLY A 217 9.07 -12.45 25.22
CA GLY A 217 8.21 -13.54 24.75
C GLY A 217 6.72 -13.24 24.98
N ILE A 218 6.35 -12.85 26.21
CA ILE A 218 4.97 -12.49 26.58
C ILE A 218 4.48 -11.31 25.74
N ILE A 219 5.30 -10.28 25.58
CA ILE A 219 4.94 -9.08 24.81
C ILE A 219 4.71 -9.43 23.35
N THR A 220 5.51 -10.33 22.79
CA THR A 220 5.36 -10.79 21.40
C THR A 220 4.03 -11.52 21.21
N VAL A 221 3.65 -12.40 22.13
CA VAL A 221 2.34 -13.05 22.13
C VAL A 221 1.21 -12.02 22.22
N LEU A 222 1.29 -11.08 23.17
CA LEU A 222 0.25 -10.07 23.34
C LEU A 222 0.16 -9.11 22.14
N SER A 223 1.29 -8.73 21.57
CA SER A 223 1.36 -7.90 20.35
C SER A 223 0.74 -8.60 19.14
N SER A 224 0.87 -9.92 19.03
CA SER A 224 0.24 -10.70 17.95
C SER A 224 -1.29 -10.65 17.96
N THR A 225 -1.90 -10.33 19.10
CA THR A 225 -3.34 -10.07 19.25
C THR A 225 -3.79 -8.88 18.39
N SER A 226 -2.87 -8.05 17.91
CA SER A 226 -3.14 -7.00 16.92
C SER A 226 -3.77 -7.56 15.63
N SER A 227 -3.52 -8.82 15.26
CA SER A 227 -4.19 -9.48 14.12
C SER A 227 -5.69 -9.70 14.38
N LEU A 228 -6.08 -10.07 15.61
CA LEU A 228 -7.47 -10.17 16.03
C LEU A 228 -8.15 -8.79 16.06
N PHE A 229 -7.49 -7.78 16.65
CA PHE A 229 -8.02 -6.41 16.65
C PHE A 229 -8.15 -5.87 15.22
N THR A 230 -7.21 -6.20 14.33
CA THR A 230 -7.27 -5.82 12.91
C THR A 230 -8.49 -6.43 12.25
N LEU A 231 -8.78 -7.71 12.50
CA LEU A 231 -9.95 -8.40 11.97
C LEU A 231 -11.26 -7.76 12.46
N ILE A 232 -11.35 -7.45 13.77
CA ILE A 232 -12.54 -6.81 14.36
C ILE A 232 -12.73 -5.40 13.81
N LEU A 233 -11.68 -4.58 13.80
CA LEU A 233 -11.76 -3.20 13.33
C LEU A 233 -11.99 -3.12 11.82
N ALA A 234 -11.41 -4.01 11.03
CA ALA A 234 -11.69 -4.10 9.59
C ALA A 234 -13.15 -4.53 9.32
N ALA A 235 -13.73 -5.36 10.18
CA ALA A 235 -15.15 -5.72 10.09
C ALA A 235 -16.09 -4.57 10.48
N LEU A 236 -15.73 -3.77 11.51
CA LEU A 236 -16.51 -2.60 11.94
C LEU A 236 -16.40 -1.43 10.95
N PHE A 237 -15.24 -1.30 10.30
CA PHE A 237 -14.92 -0.22 9.39
C PHE A 237 -14.42 -0.77 8.04
N PRO A 238 -15.28 -1.45 7.27
CA PRO A 238 -14.88 -2.12 6.04
C PRO A 238 -14.36 -1.12 5.01
N SER A 239 -13.14 -1.36 4.52
CA SER A 239 -12.52 -0.57 3.43
C SER A 239 -12.75 -1.24 2.06
N ASN A 240 -12.76 -2.57 2.02
CA ASN A 240 -12.98 -3.38 0.83
C ASN A 240 -13.96 -4.53 1.10
N LEU A 241 -14.55 -5.12 0.04
CA LEU A 241 -15.41 -6.31 0.19
C LEU A 241 -14.68 -7.49 0.86
N GLY A 242 -13.36 -7.60 0.68
CA GLY A 242 -12.52 -8.62 1.33
C GLY A 242 -12.32 -8.44 2.83
N ASP A 243 -12.72 -7.32 3.44
CA ASP A 243 -12.56 -7.05 4.87
C ASP A 243 -13.74 -7.57 5.72
N ARG A 244 -14.72 -8.22 5.10
CA ARG A 244 -15.85 -8.82 5.82
C ARG A 244 -15.37 -9.83 6.86
N PHE A 245 -16.03 -9.79 8.02
CA PHE A 245 -15.87 -10.80 9.05
C PHE A 245 -16.32 -12.15 8.51
N THR A 246 -15.46 -13.16 8.62
CA THR A 246 -15.78 -14.56 8.30
C THR A 246 -15.25 -15.41 9.43
N LEU A 247 -15.96 -16.48 9.75
CA LEU A 247 -15.58 -17.36 10.85
C LEU A 247 -14.24 -18.06 10.53
N SER A 248 -14.04 -18.41 9.27
CA SER A 248 -12.79 -19.01 8.81
C SER A 248 -11.57 -18.10 9.02
N LYS A 249 -11.69 -16.76 8.83
CA LYS A 249 -10.60 -15.82 9.13
C LYS A 249 -10.28 -15.79 10.62
N LEU A 250 -11.30 -15.81 11.48
CA LEU A 250 -11.11 -15.84 12.93
C LEU A 250 -10.36 -17.10 13.36
N VAL A 251 -10.78 -18.27 12.86
CA VAL A 251 -10.10 -19.55 13.15
C VAL A 251 -8.65 -19.52 12.70
N ALA A 252 -8.36 -19.00 11.51
CA ALA A 252 -6.98 -18.90 11.02
C ALA A 252 -6.12 -18.00 11.92
N VAL A 253 -6.64 -16.86 12.38
CA VAL A 253 -5.93 -15.99 13.33
C VAL A 253 -5.69 -16.70 14.67
N CYS A 254 -6.70 -17.40 15.21
CA CYS A 254 -6.54 -18.18 16.44
C CYS A 254 -5.47 -19.27 16.31
N ILE A 255 -5.39 -19.94 15.16
CA ILE A 255 -4.33 -20.93 14.87
C ILE A 255 -2.96 -20.24 14.85
N SER A 256 -2.85 -19.07 14.23
CA SER A 256 -1.60 -18.28 14.20
C SER A 256 -1.13 -17.91 15.61
N ILE A 257 -2.03 -17.37 16.43
CA ILE A 257 -1.71 -16.97 17.82
C ILE A 257 -1.37 -18.20 18.66
N SER A 258 -2.09 -19.31 18.48
CA SER A 258 -1.78 -20.58 19.17
C SER A 258 -0.37 -21.08 18.83
N GLY A 259 0.02 -21.02 17.55
CA GLY A 259 1.39 -21.34 17.12
C GLY A 259 2.44 -20.46 17.80
N LEU A 260 2.18 -19.16 17.85
CA LEU A 260 3.07 -18.22 18.51
C LEU A 260 3.16 -18.44 20.03
N VAL A 261 2.05 -18.78 20.69
CA VAL A 261 2.04 -19.14 22.12
C VAL A 261 2.93 -20.37 22.35
N LEU A 262 2.85 -21.40 21.51
CA LEU A 262 3.71 -22.58 21.62
C LEU A 262 5.20 -22.23 21.45
N VAL A 263 5.52 -21.34 20.50
CA VAL A 263 6.88 -20.82 20.32
C VAL A 263 7.34 -20.04 21.55
N SER A 264 6.51 -19.14 22.07
CA SER A 264 6.86 -18.33 23.24
C SER A 264 7.02 -19.16 24.50
N LEU A 265 6.15 -20.15 24.74
CA LEU A 265 6.27 -21.06 25.89
C LEU A 265 7.57 -21.88 25.86
N SER A 266 8.18 -22.05 24.69
CA SER A 266 9.47 -22.71 24.55
C SER A 266 10.66 -21.84 24.99
N ASP A 267 10.47 -20.52 25.04
CA ASP A 267 11.50 -19.54 25.38
C ASP A 267 11.37 -19.07 26.85
N LEU A 268 10.16 -19.14 27.41
CA LEU A 268 9.86 -18.66 28.76
C LEU A 268 10.40 -19.59 29.87
N THR A 269 11.20 -19.03 30.77
CA THR A 269 11.35 -19.57 32.14
C THR A 269 10.18 -19.06 32.97
N VAL A 270 9.22 -19.95 33.24
CA VAL A 270 7.89 -19.62 33.80
C VAL A 270 7.96 -18.79 35.10
N GLU A 271 7.73 -17.48 35.02
CA GLU A 271 7.26 -16.65 36.13
C GLU A 271 5.83 -16.17 35.87
N VAL A 272 4.85 -16.79 36.55
CA VAL A 272 3.40 -16.57 36.36
C VAL A 272 2.89 -15.34 37.13
N LYS A 273 3.53 -14.19 36.95
CA LYS A 273 2.94 -12.91 37.39
C LYS A 273 2.55 -12.14 36.16
N VAL A 274 1.25 -11.84 36.00
CA VAL A 274 0.76 -10.93 34.96
C VAL A 274 1.29 -9.54 35.32
N PRO A 275 2.32 -9.05 34.62
CA PRO A 275 2.95 -7.78 34.94
C PRO A 275 2.08 -6.64 34.39
N ALA A 276 2.23 -5.44 34.95
CA ALA A 276 1.54 -4.24 34.43
C ALA A 276 1.84 -4.00 32.93
N GLY A 277 3.02 -4.42 32.46
CA GLY A 277 3.41 -4.38 31.05
C GLY A 277 2.52 -5.20 30.11
N ALA A 278 1.81 -6.23 30.59
CA ALA A 278 0.86 -6.98 29.76
C ALA A 278 -0.32 -6.11 29.29
N ILE A 279 -0.84 -5.24 30.15
CA ILE A 279 -1.93 -4.33 29.78
C ILE A 279 -1.42 -3.32 28.74
N LEU A 280 -0.20 -2.80 28.93
CA LEU A 280 0.43 -1.88 27.99
C LEU A 280 0.69 -2.53 26.62
N ALA A 281 1.09 -3.81 26.59
CA ALA A 281 1.25 -4.56 25.34
C ALA A 281 -0.07 -4.74 24.58
N LEU A 282 -1.18 -5.00 25.28
CA LEU A 282 -2.51 -5.06 24.67
C LEU A 282 -2.98 -3.70 24.13
N VAL A 283 -2.71 -2.63 24.87
CA VAL A 283 -2.98 -1.26 24.40
C VAL A 283 -2.18 -0.96 23.13
N SER A 284 -0.90 -1.34 23.09
CA SER A 284 -0.07 -1.22 21.90
C SER A 284 -0.66 -2.00 20.72
N ALA A 285 -1.03 -3.26 20.93
CA ALA A 285 -1.63 -4.11 19.90
C ALA A 285 -2.93 -3.52 19.32
N PHE A 286 -3.76 -2.89 20.16
CA PHE A 286 -4.97 -2.20 19.74
C PHE A 286 -4.65 -0.96 18.89
N PHE A 287 -3.76 -0.08 19.36
CA PHE A 287 -3.38 1.11 18.59
C PHE A 287 -2.66 0.76 17.29
N TYR A 288 -1.90 -0.34 17.28
CA TYR A 288 -1.29 -0.89 16.08
C TYR A 288 -2.34 -1.26 15.02
N ALA A 289 -3.33 -2.06 15.42
CA ALA A 289 -4.45 -2.43 14.55
C ALA A 289 -5.27 -1.21 14.13
N ALA A 290 -5.50 -0.26 15.05
CA ALA A 290 -6.29 0.93 14.80
C ALA A 290 -5.64 1.85 13.76
N TYR A 291 -4.33 2.12 13.84
CA TYR A 291 -3.68 2.95 12.83
C TYR A 291 -3.67 2.27 11.45
N LEU A 292 -3.50 0.94 11.41
CA LEU A 292 -3.44 0.19 10.16
C LEU A 292 -4.79 0.18 9.44
N VAL A 293 -5.87 -0.10 10.18
CA VAL A 293 -7.24 -0.04 9.64
C VAL A 293 -7.65 1.38 9.32
N PHE A 294 -7.28 2.37 10.14
CA PHE A 294 -7.53 3.79 9.86
C PHE A 294 -6.89 4.22 8.54
N LEU A 295 -5.61 3.90 8.35
CA LEU A 295 -4.87 4.25 7.14
C LEU A 295 -5.50 3.61 5.91
N ARG A 296 -5.86 2.33 6.02
CA ARG A 296 -6.49 1.60 4.92
C ARG A 296 -7.88 2.13 4.56
N LYS A 297 -8.68 2.52 5.56
CA LYS A 297 -9.98 3.15 5.33
C LYS A 297 -9.87 4.55 4.72
N LYS A 298 -8.79 5.28 5.00
CA LYS A 298 -8.57 6.60 4.39
C LYS A 298 -8.02 6.48 2.98
N VAL A 299 -7.29 5.41 2.68
CA VAL A 299 -6.59 5.16 1.42
C VAL A 299 -7.02 3.80 0.87
N ASP A 300 -8.19 3.75 0.23
CA ASP A 300 -8.76 2.46 -0.23
C ASP A 300 -7.94 1.81 -1.38
N HIS A 301 -7.26 2.65 -2.17
CA HIS A 301 -6.40 2.24 -3.27
C HIS A 301 -5.05 2.93 -3.16
N GLU A 302 -3.98 2.18 -3.45
CA GLU A 302 -2.60 2.68 -3.51
C GLU A 302 -2.45 3.89 -4.44
N ASP A 303 -3.23 3.94 -5.53
CA ASP A 303 -3.17 5.03 -6.50
C ASP A 303 -3.63 6.38 -5.93
N LYS A 304 -4.42 6.39 -4.85
CA LYS A 304 -4.94 7.62 -4.24
C LYS A 304 -3.85 8.39 -3.50
N MET A 305 -2.77 7.74 -3.07
CA MET A 305 -1.74 8.35 -2.24
C MET A 305 -0.37 7.78 -2.57
N ASP A 306 0.57 8.66 -2.94
CA ASP A 306 1.96 8.25 -3.15
C ASP A 306 2.60 7.84 -1.80
N ILE A 307 2.74 6.53 -1.57
CA ILE A 307 3.22 5.92 -0.32
C ILE A 307 4.54 6.53 0.18
N PRO A 308 5.57 6.75 -0.67
CA PRO A 308 6.82 7.35 -0.21
C PRO A 308 6.64 8.79 0.27
N MET A 309 5.75 9.58 -0.35
CA MET A 309 5.45 10.94 0.11
C MET A 309 4.78 10.93 1.48
N PHE A 310 3.84 10.01 1.69
CA PHE A 310 3.19 9.79 2.99
C PHE A 310 4.22 9.52 4.09
N PHE A 311 5.12 8.54 3.89
CA PHE A 311 6.18 8.25 4.86
C PHE A 311 7.16 9.41 4.99
N GLY A 312 7.42 10.16 3.92
CA GLY A 312 8.19 11.41 3.97
C GLY A 312 7.65 12.40 5.01
N PHE A 313 6.34 12.64 5.01
CA PHE A 313 5.70 13.48 6.02
C PHE A 313 5.70 12.84 7.41
N VAL A 314 5.54 11.51 7.52
CA VAL A 314 5.67 10.80 8.80
C VAL A 314 7.06 11.02 9.41
N GLY A 315 8.11 10.92 8.60
CA GLY A 315 9.49 11.22 9.00
C GLY A 315 9.68 12.66 9.43
N LEU A 316 9.11 13.61 8.68
CA LEU A 316 9.19 15.04 9.01
C LEU A 316 8.51 15.34 10.35
N PHE A 317 7.31 14.81 10.59
CA PHE A 317 6.63 14.98 11.86
C PHE A 317 7.36 14.28 13.00
N ASN A 318 7.93 13.11 12.77
CA ASN A 318 8.75 12.44 13.77
C ASN A 318 9.99 13.29 14.13
N LEU A 319 10.68 13.85 13.13
CA LEU A 319 11.83 14.72 13.35
C LEU A 319 11.46 15.96 14.16
N LEU A 320 10.31 16.58 13.88
CA LEU A 320 9.82 17.79 14.54
C LEU A 320 9.16 17.56 15.92
N LEU A 321 8.54 16.40 16.15
CA LEU A 321 7.79 16.12 17.37
C LEU A 321 8.61 15.31 18.39
N LEU A 322 9.52 14.44 17.96
CA LEU A 322 10.29 13.58 18.87
C LEU A 322 11.61 14.19 19.34
N TRP A 323 12.13 15.25 18.71
CA TRP A 323 13.39 15.86 19.18
C TRP A 323 13.35 16.39 20.63
N PRO A 324 12.23 16.91 21.20
CA PRO A 324 12.21 17.36 22.59
C PRO A 324 12.39 16.21 23.60
N LEU A 325 12.08 14.98 23.20
CA LEU A 325 12.25 13.81 24.07
C LEU A 325 13.73 13.52 24.35
N PHE A 326 14.66 13.93 23.51
CA PHE A 326 16.10 13.81 23.81
C PHE A 326 16.49 14.56 25.07
N PHE A 327 15.95 15.77 25.27
CA PHE A 327 16.24 16.53 26.48
C PHE A 327 15.67 15.82 27.70
N LEU A 328 14.43 15.31 27.61
CA LEU A 328 13.82 14.54 28.70
C LEU A 328 14.67 13.33 29.09
N PHE A 329 15.12 12.52 28.12
CA PHE A 329 15.93 11.34 28.42
C PHE A 329 17.35 11.68 28.90
N HIS A 330 17.95 12.75 28.39
CA HIS A 330 19.25 13.21 28.83
C HIS A 330 19.21 13.71 30.29
N TYR A 331 18.20 14.53 30.64
CA TYR A 331 18.01 15.02 32.01
C TYR A 331 17.58 13.90 32.96
N SER A 332 16.81 12.92 32.48
CA SER A 332 16.39 11.74 33.27
C SER A 332 17.50 10.68 33.40
N LYS A 333 18.64 10.83 32.72
CA LYS A 333 19.77 9.89 32.66
C LYS A 333 19.40 8.47 32.19
N TRP A 334 18.28 8.30 31.50
CA TRP A 334 17.89 7.00 30.93
C TRP A 334 18.77 6.61 29.73
N GLU A 335 19.22 7.60 28.94
CA GLU A 335 20.15 7.38 27.84
C GLU A 335 21.12 8.57 27.76
N LEU A 336 22.40 8.36 28.10
CA LEU A 336 23.42 9.38 27.88
C LEU A 336 23.69 9.53 26.39
N PHE A 337 23.67 10.77 25.91
CA PHE A 337 23.92 11.10 24.51
C PHE A 337 25.41 11.00 24.22
N GLU A 338 25.79 10.05 23.39
CA GLU A 338 27.15 9.84 22.92
C GLU A 338 27.15 9.85 21.39
N TRP A 339 28.15 10.51 20.81
CA TRP A 339 28.27 10.60 19.35
C TRP A 339 28.79 9.27 18.80
N PRO A 340 28.10 8.64 17.83
CA PRO A 340 28.55 7.38 17.26
C PRO A 340 29.86 7.53 16.50
N THR A 341 30.67 6.47 16.46
CA THR A 341 31.86 6.37 15.62
C THR A 341 31.48 6.30 14.13
N ARG A 342 32.46 6.50 13.22
CA ARG A 342 32.20 6.43 11.77
C ARG A 342 31.63 5.07 11.34
N HIS A 343 32.10 3.98 11.94
CA HIS A 343 31.61 2.64 11.64
C HIS A 343 30.18 2.43 12.15
N GLN A 344 29.90 2.80 13.40
CA GLN A 344 28.55 2.78 13.97
C GLN A 344 27.56 3.61 13.14
N TRP A 345 27.96 4.80 12.69
CA TRP A 345 27.14 5.62 11.78
C TRP A 345 26.84 4.91 10.47
N THR A 346 27.83 4.28 9.83
CA THR A 346 27.60 3.58 8.56
C THR A 346 26.62 2.42 8.70
N PHE A 347 26.76 1.60 9.75
CA PHE A 347 25.84 0.49 10.00
C PHE A 347 24.46 1.00 10.41
N LEU A 348 24.37 2.03 11.24
CA LEU A 348 23.11 2.64 11.65
C LEU A 348 22.35 3.21 10.45
N LEU A 349 23.03 3.93 9.56
CA LEU A 349 22.42 4.51 8.35
C LEU A 349 22.03 3.42 7.35
N LEU A 350 22.87 2.41 7.14
CA LEU A 350 22.54 1.30 6.23
C LEU A 350 21.30 0.55 6.74
N ASN A 351 21.28 0.24 8.04
CA ASN A 351 20.17 -0.43 8.69
C ASN A 351 18.91 0.44 8.70
N GLY A 352 19.03 1.75 8.92
CA GLY A 352 17.89 2.67 8.78
C GLY A 352 17.38 2.77 7.35
N LEU A 353 18.26 2.84 6.36
CA LEU A 353 17.83 2.98 4.97
C LEU A 353 17.13 1.72 4.44
N VAL A 354 17.72 0.55 4.68
CA VAL A 354 17.21 -0.72 4.15
C VAL A 354 16.20 -1.35 5.11
N GLY A 355 16.56 -1.43 6.39
CA GLY A 355 15.82 -2.15 7.42
C GLY A 355 14.60 -1.42 7.96
N THR A 356 14.52 -0.09 7.85
CA THR A 356 13.32 0.68 8.25
C THR A 356 12.70 1.47 7.10
N VAL A 357 13.49 2.26 6.35
CA VAL A 357 12.94 3.19 5.35
C VAL A 357 12.39 2.47 4.12
N LEU A 358 13.12 1.48 3.59
CA LEU A 358 12.68 0.68 2.44
C LEU A 358 11.63 -0.36 2.83
N SER A 359 11.88 -1.10 3.92
CA SER A 359 11.01 -2.18 4.39
C SER A 359 9.60 -1.70 4.71
N GLU A 360 9.44 -0.58 5.41
CA GLU A 360 8.12 -0.05 5.82
C GLU A 360 7.30 0.46 4.63
N VAL A 361 7.96 1.05 3.63
CA VAL A 361 7.31 1.46 2.37
C VAL A 361 6.82 0.23 1.61
N LEU A 362 7.67 -0.80 1.47
CA LEU A 362 7.30 -2.05 0.82
C LEU A 362 6.22 -2.80 1.60
N TRP A 363 6.28 -2.77 2.93
CA TRP A 363 5.28 -3.37 3.81
C TRP A 363 3.91 -2.75 3.59
N LEU A 364 3.82 -1.42 3.62
CA LEU A 364 2.56 -0.72 3.40
C LEU A 364 2.05 -0.92 1.97
N TRP A 365 2.95 -0.98 1.00
CA TRP A 365 2.61 -1.29 -0.39
C TRP A 365 2.04 -2.72 -0.52
N GLY A 366 2.70 -3.72 0.06
CA GLY A 366 2.22 -5.10 0.12
C GLY A 366 0.89 -5.22 0.85
N CYS A 367 0.70 -4.44 1.92
CA CYS A 367 -0.58 -4.32 2.62
C CYS A 367 -1.67 -3.84 1.66
N PHE A 368 -1.50 -2.73 0.92
CA PHE A 368 -2.49 -2.24 -0.04
C PHE A 368 -2.77 -3.20 -1.21
N LEU A 369 -1.79 -3.99 -1.62
CA LEU A 369 -1.96 -5.02 -2.65
C LEU A 369 -2.80 -6.22 -2.15
N THR A 370 -2.70 -6.55 -0.86
CA THR A 370 -3.39 -7.68 -0.20
C THR A 370 -4.52 -7.20 0.72
N SER A 371 -4.46 -7.47 2.02
CA SER A 371 -5.40 -7.04 3.07
C SER A 371 -4.65 -6.67 4.35
N SER A 372 -5.23 -5.83 5.20
CA SER A 372 -4.59 -5.49 6.50
C SER A 372 -4.41 -6.73 7.36
N LEU A 373 -5.31 -7.71 7.24
CA LEU A 373 -5.22 -8.97 7.95
C LEU A 373 -4.06 -9.84 7.46
N ILE A 374 -3.86 -9.95 6.14
CA ILE A 374 -2.71 -10.70 5.59
C ILE A 374 -1.42 -10.04 6.04
N ALA A 375 -1.35 -8.70 5.99
CA ALA A 375 -0.17 -7.96 6.44
C ALA A 375 0.15 -8.25 7.91
N THR A 376 -0.82 -8.22 8.83
CA THR A 376 -0.55 -8.49 10.26
C THR A 376 -0.21 -9.94 10.57
N VAL A 377 -0.81 -10.90 9.86
CA VAL A 377 -0.45 -12.32 9.99
C VAL A 377 0.94 -12.59 9.41
N ALA A 378 1.34 -11.90 8.33
CA ALA A 378 2.68 -11.99 7.77
C ALA A 378 3.76 -11.58 8.78
N ILE A 379 3.54 -10.51 9.56
CA ILE A 379 4.48 -10.07 10.61
C ILE A 379 4.77 -11.19 11.59
N SER A 380 3.77 -12.03 11.90
CA SER A 380 3.97 -13.16 12.82
C SER A 380 4.96 -14.19 12.24
N LEU A 381 5.07 -14.32 10.91
CA LEU A 381 6.03 -15.22 10.26
C LEU A 381 7.49 -14.76 10.38
N THR A 382 7.75 -13.51 10.79
CA THR A 382 9.13 -13.03 11.01
C THR A 382 9.86 -13.87 12.06
N ILE A 383 9.14 -14.39 13.06
CA ILE A 383 9.69 -15.21 14.14
C ILE A 383 10.17 -16.57 13.60
N PRO A 384 9.34 -17.42 12.99
CA PRO A 384 9.82 -18.66 12.41
C PRO A 384 10.86 -18.43 11.31
N MET A 385 10.79 -17.33 10.54
CA MET A 385 11.85 -16.97 9.58
C MET A 385 13.17 -16.60 10.26
N SER A 386 13.16 -15.86 11.38
CA SER A 386 14.38 -15.53 12.12
C SER A 386 15.03 -16.77 12.71
N MET A 387 14.24 -17.68 13.28
CA MET A 387 14.79 -18.93 13.80
C MET A 387 15.33 -19.82 12.69
N PHE A 388 14.66 -19.89 11.53
CA PHE A 388 15.19 -20.61 10.38
C PHE A 388 16.55 -20.05 9.95
N ALA A 389 16.70 -18.72 9.94
CA ALA A 389 17.97 -18.06 9.69
C ALA A 389 19.02 -18.42 10.76
N ASP A 390 18.66 -18.42 12.04
CA ASP A 390 19.56 -18.79 13.14
C ASP A 390 20.05 -20.24 13.05
N VAL A 391 19.18 -21.19 12.69
CA VAL A 391 19.56 -22.60 12.46
C VAL A 391 20.54 -22.72 11.29
N MET A 392 20.29 -21.99 10.20
CA MET A 392 21.11 -22.06 8.98
C MET A 392 22.48 -21.38 9.14
N PHE A 393 22.51 -20.18 9.73
CA PHE A 393 23.72 -19.36 9.81
C PHE A 393 24.51 -19.56 11.10
N LYS A 394 23.85 -19.72 12.24
CA LYS A 394 24.50 -19.85 13.56
C LYS A 394 24.56 -21.30 14.06
N ARG A 395 23.87 -22.24 13.40
CA ARG A 395 23.76 -23.67 13.79
C ARG A 395 23.33 -23.87 15.25
N VAL A 396 22.41 -23.03 15.71
CA VAL A 396 21.81 -23.14 17.04
C VAL A 396 20.76 -24.26 17.03
N ASN A 397 20.77 -25.10 18.06
CA ASN A 397 19.78 -26.17 18.22
C ASN A 397 18.60 -25.65 19.05
N TYR A 398 17.43 -25.54 18.42
CA TYR A 398 16.18 -25.23 19.12
C TYR A 398 15.46 -26.51 19.59
N PRO A 399 14.71 -26.45 20.70
CA PRO A 399 13.89 -27.57 21.17
C PRO A 399 12.77 -27.93 20.18
N SER A 400 12.28 -29.17 20.23
CA SER A 400 11.24 -29.66 19.31
C SER A 400 9.93 -28.87 19.36
N MET A 401 9.58 -28.33 20.53
CA MET A 401 8.38 -27.49 20.74
C MET A 401 8.35 -26.26 19.83
N PHE A 402 9.53 -25.70 19.54
CA PHE A 402 9.69 -24.56 18.66
C PHE A 402 9.23 -24.85 17.22
N TYR A 403 9.65 -25.98 16.66
CA TYR A 403 9.26 -26.41 15.32
C TYR A 403 7.76 -26.73 15.25
N ILE A 404 7.21 -27.33 16.30
CA ILE A 404 5.78 -27.62 16.42
C ILE A 404 4.96 -26.32 16.40
N GLY A 405 5.41 -25.26 17.09
CA GLY A 405 4.72 -23.95 17.08
C GLY A 405 4.83 -23.19 15.75
N SER A 406 5.89 -23.42 14.97
CA SER A 406 6.10 -22.76 13.67
C SER A 406 5.14 -23.25 12.57
N ILE A 407 4.79 -24.54 12.57
CA ILE A 407 3.88 -25.14 11.58
C ILE A 407 2.50 -24.44 11.51
N PRO A 408 1.75 -24.29 12.62
CA PRO A 408 0.45 -23.62 12.59
C PRO A 408 0.53 -22.14 12.16
N MET A 409 1.65 -21.44 12.38
CA MET A 409 1.83 -20.06 11.91
C MET A 409 1.87 -20.00 10.37
N PHE A 410 2.63 -20.88 9.72
CA PHE A 410 2.62 -20.98 8.26
C PHE A 410 1.25 -21.41 7.72
N LEU A 411 0.62 -22.41 8.35
CA LEU A 411 -0.72 -22.87 7.96
C LEU A 411 -1.75 -21.74 8.04
N ALA A 412 -1.70 -20.91 9.09
CA ALA A 412 -2.58 -19.76 9.24
C ALA A 412 -2.36 -18.72 8.13
N PHE A 413 -1.10 -18.41 7.79
CA PHE A 413 -0.81 -17.48 6.69
C PHE A 413 -1.34 -17.96 5.34
N PHE A 414 -1.12 -19.23 4.99
CA PHE A 414 -1.65 -19.82 3.76
C PHE A 414 -3.18 -19.89 3.78
N ALA A 415 -3.79 -20.21 4.92
CA ALA A 415 -5.24 -20.22 5.07
C ALA A 415 -5.82 -18.81 4.84
N VAL A 416 -5.34 -17.78 5.53
CA VAL A 416 -5.81 -16.39 5.34
C VAL A 416 -5.62 -15.93 3.90
N THR A 417 -4.52 -16.31 3.27
CA THR A 417 -4.24 -16.03 1.86
C THR A 417 -5.28 -16.66 0.94
N LEU A 418 -5.60 -17.95 1.15
CA LEU A 418 -6.59 -18.67 0.38
C LEU A 418 -7.99 -18.06 0.56
N LEU A 419 -8.36 -17.72 1.80
CA LEU A 419 -9.63 -17.06 2.11
C LEU A 419 -9.75 -15.68 1.45
N ALA A 420 -8.64 -14.95 1.30
CA ALA A 420 -8.64 -13.69 0.58
C ALA A 420 -8.78 -13.87 -0.95
N HIS A 421 -8.33 -15.01 -1.48
CA HIS A 421 -8.54 -15.36 -2.88
C HIS A 421 -10.02 -15.70 -3.15
N TYR A 422 -10.64 -16.50 -2.28
CA TYR A 422 -12.04 -16.93 -2.37
C TYR A 422 -12.95 -16.14 -1.41
N GLU A 423 -13.25 -14.88 -1.75
CA GLU A 423 -13.99 -13.94 -0.87
C GLU A 423 -15.36 -14.43 -0.36
N ASN A 424 -16.05 -15.30 -1.09
CA ASN A 424 -17.37 -15.83 -0.74
C ASN A 424 -17.33 -17.22 -0.06
N TRP A 425 -16.14 -17.76 0.20
CA TRP A 425 -16.00 -19.11 0.74
C TRP A 425 -15.68 -19.08 2.24
N ASP A 426 -16.65 -19.44 3.07
CA ASP A 426 -16.47 -19.62 4.53
C ASP A 426 -16.57 -21.12 4.88
N PRO A 427 -15.48 -21.90 4.70
CA PRO A 427 -15.48 -23.35 4.90
C PRO A 427 -15.81 -23.75 6.34
N VAL A 428 -15.39 -22.96 7.33
CA VAL A 428 -15.68 -23.25 8.74
C VAL A 428 -17.15 -23.03 9.04
N MET A 429 -17.77 -21.95 8.53
CA MET A 429 -19.20 -21.74 8.71
C MET A 429 -20.03 -22.84 8.03
N GLU A 430 -19.67 -23.26 6.83
CA GLU A 430 -20.31 -24.37 6.13
C GLU A 430 -20.10 -25.70 6.88
N GLY A 431 -18.92 -25.93 7.44
CA GLY A 431 -18.62 -27.06 8.31
C GLY A 431 -19.49 -27.07 9.57
N ILE A 432 -19.63 -25.93 10.26
CA ILE A 432 -20.51 -25.81 11.42
C ILE A 432 -21.97 -26.02 11.02
N ARG A 433 -22.42 -25.47 9.89
CA ARG A 433 -23.78 -25.68 9.38
C ARG A 433 -24.04 -27.16 9.12
N ARG A 434 -23.10 -27.86 8.49
CA ARG A 434 -23.18 -29.31 8.24
C ARG A 434 -23.14 -30.12 9.54
N CYS A 435 -22.29 -29.77 10.50
CA CYS A 435 -22.25 -30.41 11.83
C CYS A 435 -23.54 -30.16 12.61
N TYR A 436 -24.07 -28.93 12.59
CA TYR A 436 -25.35 -28.58 13.20
C TYR A 436 -26.49 -29.37 12.56
N ILE A 437 -26.55 -29.42 11.23
CA ILE A 437 -27.53 -30.23 10.49
C ILE A 437 -27.34 -31.71 10.84
N PHE A 438 -26.13 -32.24 10.88
CA PHE A 438 -25.86 -33.65 11.22
C PHE A 438 -26.28 -34.01 12.66
N VAL A 439 -26.01 -33.12 13.62
CA VAL A 439 -26.34 -33.31 15.04
C VAL A 439 -27.85 -33.14 15.30
N PHE A 440 -28.50 -32.15 14.67
CA PHE A 440 -29.92 -31.84 14.91
C PHE A 440 -30.91 -32.51 13.93
N ARG A 441 -30.50 -32.95 12.72
CA ARG A 441 -31.36 -33.75 11.81
C ARG A 441 -31.52 -35.20 12.23
N ARG A 442 -30.78 -35.69 13.22
CA ARG A 442 -31.03 -37.04 13.76
C ARG A 442 -32.46 -37.21 14.32
N ASN A 443 -33.21 -36.12 14.54
CA ASN A 443 -34.55 -36.13 15.12
C ASN A 443 -35.70 -35.53 14.28
N ARG A 444 -35.54 -35.21 12.98
CA ARG A 444 -36.70 -34.82 12.15
C ARG A 444 -36.62 -35.32 10.69
N PRO A 445 -37.68 -35.95 10.16
CA PRO A 445 -37.77 -36.29 8.74
C PRO A 445 -37.85 -35.01 7.90
N VAL A 446 -37.22 -35.08 6.72
CA VAL A 446 -37.04 -33.99 5.76
C VAL A 446 -38.40 -33.52 5.24
N ARG A 447 -38.72 -32.23 5.44
CA ARG A 447 -39.68 -31.51 4.60
C ARG A 447 -38.85 -30.66 3.65
N ILE A 448 -38.86 -31.05 2.37
CA ILE A 448 -38.27 -30.27 1.28
C ILE A 448 -39.04 -28.94 1.24
N SER A 449 -38.32 -27.83 1.16
CA SER A 449 -38.92 -26.50 1.03
C SER A 449 -39.10 -26.24 -0.45
N ASP A 450 -40.33 -25.98 -0.89
CA ASP A 450 -40.76 -25.76 -2.29
C ASP A 450 -40.11 -24.52 -2.96
N CYS A 451 -39.05 -23.96 -2.39
CA CYS A 451 -38.41 -22.71 -2.82
C CYS A 451 -37.22 -22.94 -3.77
N GLU A 452 -36.77 -24.20 -3.96
CA GLU A 452 -35.74 -24.55 -4.94
C GLU A 452 -36.31 -24.84 -6.34
N ASP A 453 -37.62 -25.11 -6.47
CA ASP A 453 -38.26 -25.35 -7.78
C ASP A 453 -38.48 -24.04 -8.57
N GLU A 454 -38.74 -22.91 -7.89
CA GLU A 454 -38.97 -21.62 -8.56
C GLU A 454 -37.73 -21.02 -9.23
N GLN A 455 -36.51 -21.48 -8.88
CA GLN A 455 -35.27 -21.00 -9.52
C GLN A 455 -34.90 -21.74 -10.81
N THR A 456 -35.73 -22.70 -11.26
CA THR A 456 -35.52 -23.40 -12.53
C THR A 456 -36.42 -22.92 -13.67
N GLU A 457 -37.21 -21.85 -13.48
CA GLU A 457 -37.88 -21.19 -14.61
C GLU A 457 -36.85 -20.50 -15.52
N SER A 458 -36.56 -21.17 -16.64
CA SER A 458 -35.70 -20.69 -17.70
C SER A 458 -36.22 -19.39 -18.32
N LEU A 459 -35.38 -18.35 -18.33
CA LEU A 459 -35.60 -17.03 -18.93
C LEU A 459 -35.49 -17.03 -20.47
N ILE A 460 -35.96 -18.09 -21.14
CA ILE A 460 -36.05 -18.16 -22.60
C ILE A 460 -37.52 -18.05 -22.96
N GLY A 461 -37.92 -16.87 -23.45
CA GLY A 461 -39.26 -16.64 -23.97
C GLY A 461 -39.57 -17.60 -25.10
N ILE A 462 -40.48 -18.54 -24.86
CA ILE A 462 -41.09 -19.36 -25.90
C ILE A 462 -42.01 -18.43 -26.68
N ASN A 463 -41.51 -17.92 -27.80
CA ASN A 463 -42.33 -17.32 -28.83
C ASN A 463 -43.10 -18.45 -29.52
N SER A 464 -44.20 -18.89 -28.93
CA SER A 464 -45.19 -19.73 -29.62
C SER A 464 -46.05 -18.81 -30.46
N GLY A 465 -45.79 -18.80 -31.75
CA GLY A 465 -46.58 -18.08 -32.73
C GLY A 465 -48.01 -18.62 -32.79
N ASP A 466 -48.97 -17.73 -32.55
CA ASP A 466 -50.35 -17.94 -32.95
C ASP A 466 -50.49 -17.50 -34.40
N HIS A 467 -50.35 -18.49 -35.28
CA HIS A 467 -51.07 -18.53 -36.54
C HIS A 467 -52.49 -19.02 -36.26
N GLU A 468 -53.50 -18.19 -36.50
CA GLU A 468 -54.88 -18.55 -36.85
C GLU A 468 -55.51 -17.28 -37.45
N ALA A 469 -55.54 -17.17 -38.78
CA ALA A 469 -56.64 -17.54 -39.68
C ALA A 469 -57.67 -16.40 -39.84
#